data_AF-A0A0B6S2Z3-F1
#
_entry.id   AF-A0A0B6S2Z3-F1
#
_cell.length_a   1.000
_cell.length_b   1.000
_cell.length_c   1.000
_cell.angle_alpha   90.00
_cell.angle_beta   90.00
_cell.angle_gamma   90.00
#
_symmetry.space_group_name_H-M   'P 1'
#
loop_
_entity.id
_entity.type
_entity.pdbx_description
1 polymer ?
#
loop_
_entity_poly.entity_id
_entity_poly.type
_entity_poly.pdbx_seq_one_letter_code
_entity_poly.pdbx_strand_id
1 'polypeptide(L)'
;MDRNVFMTFDDFVKINTELLEKTGLALYRSESYDHPFVHVERVDTDAWRDSGLRALALLIGDPGNAHNILGPRQFDVKRPARVGFVNVRYGGDDEYAIGATHYGADGSNTEKLINRELNKLLHKYAHKGVIDVEGNGGRIYGNYYWTDAALASGKNWHLFFGTGVRKEGNKDPGYRPRLE
;
A
#
# COMPACT_ATOMS: atom_id res chain seq x y z
N MET A 1 4.69 11.86 -0.09
CA MET A 1 4.75 10.71 0.84
C MET A 1 5.35 9.50 0.13
N ASP A 2 6.18 8.73 0.83
CA ASP A 2 6.73 7.45 0.37
C ASP A 2 6.91 6.53 1.59
N ARG A 3 6.03 5.53 1.74
CA ARG A 3 6.01 4.61 2.89
C ARG A 3 5.85 3.19 2.44
N ASN A 4 6.63 2.32 3.06
CA ASN A 4 6.59 0.89 2.82
C ASN A 4 6.27 0.16 4.13
N VAL A 5 5.38 -0.81 4.09
CA VAL A 5 4.93 -1.51 5.28
C VAL A 5 4.77 -3.00 4.98
N PHE A 6 5.49 -3.84 5.72
CA PHE A 6 5.27 -5.29 5.70
C PHE A 6 4.03 -5.63 6.53
N MET A 7 3.00 -6.14 5.88
CA MET A 7 1.72 -6.46 6.51
C MET A 7 1.02 -7.61 5.80
N THR A 8 0.20 -8.34 6.54
CA THR A 8 -0.71 -9.33 5.95
C THR A 8 -1.82 -8.63 5.17
N PHE A 9 -2.54 -9.38 4.35
CA PHE A 9 -3.69 -8.83 3.63
C PHE A 9 -4.78 -8.31 4.59
N ASP A 10 -5.02 -9.00 5.70
CA ASP A 10 -6.03 -8.59 6.67
C ASP A 10 -5.64 -7.29 7.38
N ASP A 11 -4.36 -7.10 7.73
CA ASP A 11 -3.86 -5.82 8.24
C ASP A 11 -3.98 -4.70 7.20
N PHE A 12 -3.71 -5.02 5.92
CA PHE A 12 -3.91 -4.08 4.82
C PHE A 12 -5.36 -3.60 4.72
N VAL A 13 -6.32 -4.53 4.75
CA VAL A 13 -7.75 -4.20 4.74
C VAL A 13 -8.11 -3.34 5.96
N LYS A 14 -7.67 -3.75 7.15
CA LYS A 14 -7.98 -3.06 8.40
C LYS A 14 -7.45 -1.62 8.42
N ILE A 15 -6.17 -1.44 8.13
CA ILE A 15 -5.52 -0.11 8.15
C ILE A 15 -6.17 0.81 7.12
N ASN A 16 -6.41 0.33 5.90
CA ASN A 16 -6.99 1.19 4.85
C ASN A 16 -8.47 1.48 5.07
N THR A 17 -9.25 0.55 5.64
CA THR A 17 -10.64 0.82 6.01
C THR A 17 -10.72 1.90 7.08
N GLU A 18 -9.94 1.78 8.17
CA GLU A 18 -9.91 2.80 9.22
C GLU A 18 -9.34 4.15 8.70
N LEU A 19 -8.41 4.12 7.74
CA LEU A 19 -7.90 5.32 7.09
C LEU A 19 -8.99 6.06 6.30
N LEU A 20 -9.80 5.34 5.51
CA LEU A 20 -10.91 5.94 4.76
C LEU A 20 -11.98 6.50 5.71
N GLU A 21 -12.35 5.76 6.76
CA GLU A 21 -13.30 6.22 7.78
C GLU A 21 -12.83 7.51 8.47
N LYS A 22 -11.55 7.61 8.83
CA LYS A 22 -10.99 8.81 9.49
C LYS A 22 -10.85 10.02 8.56
N THR A 23 -10.70 9.79 7.26
CA THR A 23 -10.40 10.87 6.31
C THR A 23 -11.61 11.30 5.47
N GLY A 24 -12.64 10.46 5.37
CA GLY A 24 -13.80 10.71 4.50
C GLY A 24 -13.46 10.68 3.00
N LEU A 25 -12.29 10.16 2.64
CA LEU A 25 -11.84 10.05 1.25
C LEU A 25 -12.46 8.81 0.59
N ALA A 26 -12.42 8.78 -0.74
CA ALA A 26 -12.94 7.69 -1.55
C ALA A 26 -11.82 6.80 -2.10
N LEU A 27 -12.15 5.52 -2.29
CA LEU A 27 -11.30 4.54 -2.95
C LEU A 27 -11.68 4.42 -4.43
N TYR A 28 -10.67 4.46 -5.29
CA TYR A 28 -10.79 4.24 -6.72
C TYR A 28 -9.88 3.11 -7.14
N ARG A 29 -10.35 2.28 -8.06
CA ARG A 29 -9.59 1.13 -8.56
C ARG A 29 -9.61 1.07 -10.07
N SER A 30 -8.60 0.43 -10.64
CA SER A 30 -8.60 0.01 -12.04
C SER A 30 -8.00 -1.38 -12.17
N GLU A 31 -8.64 -2.22 -12.98
CA GLU A 31 -8.35 -3.65 -13.11
C GLU A 31 -7.26 -3.92 -14.15
N SER A 32 -7.08 -3.03 -15.13
CA SER A 32 -5.98 -3.12 -16.11
C SER A 32 -5.62 -1.75 -16.67
N TYR A 33 -4.57 -1.67 -17.48
CA TYR A 33 -4.19 -0.43 -18.16
C TYR A 33 -5.26 0.07 -19.13
N ASP A 34 -6.09 -0.82 -19.67
CA ASP A 34 -7.16 -0.50 -20.61
C ASP A 34 -8.51 -0.19 -19.93
N HIS A 35 -8.67 -0.51 -18.65
CA HIS A 35 -9.87 -0.16 -17.90
C HIS A 35 -9.72 1.23 -17.26
N PRO A 36 -10.80 2.03 -17.19
CA PRO A 36 -10.78 3.28 -16.46
C PRO A 36 -10.75 3.05 -14.95
N PHE A 37 -10.40 4.10 -14.20
CA PHE A 37 -10.68 4.08 -12.77
C PHE A 37 -12.19 4.09 -12.52
N VAL A 38 -12.62 3.33 -11.53
CA VAL A 38 -13.99 3.32 -11.02
C VAL A 38 -13.99 3.60 -9.53
N HIS A 39 -15.02 4.31 -9.06
CA HIS A 39 -15.25 4.53 -7.64
C HIS A 39 -15.75 3.23 -6.98
N VAL A 40 -15.18 2.88 -5.83
CA VAL A 40 -15.63 1.75 -5.03
C VAL A 40 -16.74 2.25 -4.09
N GLU A 41 -18.00 2.03 -4.47
CA GLU A 41 -19.17 2.60 -3.76
C GLU A 41 -19.29 2.15 -2.30
N ARG A 42 -18.93 0.89 -2.03
CA ARG A 42 -18.94 0.32 -0.69
C ARG A 42 -17.59 -0.31 -0.42
N VAL A 43 -16.91 0.20 0.59
CA VAL A 43 -15.61 -0.30 1.02
C VAL A 43 -15.80 -1.23 2.21
N ASP A 44 -15.94 -2.51 1.92
CA ASP A 44 -15.92 -3.60 2.91
C ASP A 44 -14.76 -4.56 2.64
N THR A 45 -14.66 -5.63 3.43
CA THR A 45 -13.58 -6.62 3.32
C THR A 45 -13.53 -7.25 1.92
N ASP A 46 -14.67 -7.50 1.29
CA ASP A 46 -14.73 -8.11 -0.04
C ASP A 46 -14.34 -7.12 -1.14
N ALA A 47 -14.76 -5.85 -1.01
CA ALA A 47 -14.32 -4.78 -1.88
C ALA A 47 -12.80 -4.62 -1.84
N TRP A 48 -12.18 -4.70 -0.65
CA TRP A 48 -10.72 -4.72 -0.53
C TRP A 48 -10.10 -5.99 -1.07
N ARG A 49 -10.72 -7.16 -0.90
CA ARG A 49 -10.20 -8.43 -1.44
C ARG A 49 -10.16 -8.40 -2.96
N ASP A 50 -11.24 -7.97 -3.60
CA ASP A 50 -11.30 -7.82 -5.04
C ASP A 50 -10.34 -6.73 -5.52
N SER A 51 -10.31 -5.58 -4.85
CA SER A 51 -9.47 -4.44 -5.24
C SER A 51 -7.97 -4.68 -4.98
N GLY A 52 -7.60 -5.16 -3.79
CA GLY A 52 -6.22 -5.38 -3.38
C GLY A 52 -5.55 -6.58 -4.04
N LEU A 53 -6.31 -7.61 -4.44
CA LEU A 53 -5.77 -8.80 -5.10
C LEU A 53 -5.90 -8.77 -6.62
N ARG A 54 -6.91 -8.08 -7.18
CA ARG A 54 -7.16 -8.07 -8.63
C ARG A 54 -6.94 -6.72 -9.29
N ALA A 55 -6.97 -5.60 -8.55
CA ALA A 55 -6.73 -4.31 -9.19
C ALA A 55 -5.25 -4.15 -9.52
N LEU A 56 -5.01 -3.62 -10.71
CA LEU A 56 -3.68 -3.19 -11.13
C LEU A 56 -3.27 -1.89 -10.42
N ALA A 57 -4.23 -1.03 -10.10
CA ALA A 57 -4.00 0.25 -9.44
C ALA A 57 -5.11 0.61 -8.46
N LEU A 58 -4.73 1.14 -7.29
CA LEU A 58 -5.64 1.72 -6.31
C LEU A 58 -5.22 3.16 -5.99
N LEU A 59 -6.20 4.05 -5.94
CA LEU A 59 -6.04 5.44 -5.58
C LEU A 59 -7.01 5.79 -4.45
N ILE A 60 -6.53 6.52 -3.44
CA ILE A 60 -7.37 7.16 -2.43
C ILE A 60 -7.34 8.66 -2.66
N GLY A 61 -8.50 9.31 -2.74
CA GLY A 61 -8.56 10.75 -2.94
C GLY A 61 -9.93 11.37 -2.70
N ASP A 62 -9.96 12.70 -2.79
CA ASP A 62 -11.17 13.48 -2.59
C ASP A 62 -12.17 13.22 -3.75
N PRO A 63 -13.44 12.86 -3.46
CA PRO A 63 -14.50 12.76 -4.47
C PRO A 63 -14.64 13.97 -5.39
N GLY A 64 -14.38 15.18 -4.91
CA GLY A 64 -14.39 16.40 -5.72
C GLY A 64 -13.38 16.38 -6.86
N ASN A 65 -12.29 15.63 -6.73
CA ASN A 65 -11.24 15.47 -7.74
C ASN A 65 -11.45 14.26 -8.66
N ALA A 66 -12.49 13.45 -8.45
CA ALA A 66 -12.71 12.20 -9.18
C ALA A 66 -12.79 12.40 -10.71
N HIS A 67 -13.34 13.53 -11.15
CA HIS A 67 -13.44 13.90 -12.57
C HIS A 67 -12.08 13.93 -13.30
N ASN A 68 -10.96 14.05 -12.58
CA ASN A 68 -9.63 14.00 -13.17
C ASN A 68 -9.21 12.59 -13.62
N ILE A 69 -9.78 11.54 -13.03
CA ILE A 69 -9.35 10.15 -13.24
C ILE A 69 -10.44 9.23 -13.79
N LEU A 70 -11.72 9.62 -13.67
CA LEU A 70 -12.86 8.84 -14.14
C LEU A 70 -13.10 9.06 -15.64
N GLY A 71 -13.33 7.97 -16.38
CA GLY A 71 -13.66 7.99 -17.81
C GLY A 71 -12.52 7.51 -18.72
N PRO A 72 -11.36 8.19 -18.76
CA PRO A 72 -10.21 7.72 -19.54
C PRO A 72 -9.69 6.37 -19.05
N ARG A 73 -9.07 5.60 -19.95
CA ARG A 73 -8.36 4.36 -19.57
C ARG A 73 -7.24 4.69 -18.59
N GLN A 74 -6.92 3.78 -17.68
CA GLN A 74 -5.85 3.95 -16.69
C GLN A 74 -4.52 4.38 -17.34
N PHE A 75 -4.20 3.80 -18.50
CA PHE A 75 -3.00 4.15 -19.27
C PHE A 75 -2.95 5.64 -19.66
N ASP A 76 -4.10 6.23 -19.96
CA ASP A 76 -4.26 7.62 -20.40
C ASP A 76 -4.27 8.60 -19.21
N VAL A 77 -4.56 8.14 -17.99
CA VAL A 77 -4.50 8.94 -16.76
C VAL A 77 -3.04 9.17 -16.33
N LYS A 78 -2.43 10.25 -16.83
CA LYS A 78 -1.04 10.64 -16.54
C LYS A 78 -0.88 11.31 -15.18
N ARG A 79 0.39 11.50 -14.76
CA ARG A 79 0.78 12.07 -13.45
C ARG A 79 0.04 13.36 -13.06
N PRO A 80 -0.18 14.36 -13.94
CA PRO A 80 -0.89 15.59 -13.57
C PRO A 80 -2.34 15.35 -13.13
N ALA A 81 -3.04 14.41 -13.77
CA ALA A 81 -4.43 14.07 -13.44
C ALA A 81 -4.55 13.32 -12.10
N ARG A 82 -3.44 12.70 -11.63
CA ARG A 82 -3.37 11.99 -10.35
C ARG A 82 -2.98 12.90 -9.18
N VAL A 83 -2.81 14.20 -9.42
CA VAL A 83 -2.52 15.15 -8.34
C VAL A 83 -3.68 15.17 -7.36
N GLY A 84 -3.39 15.09 -6.06
CA GLY A 84 -4.42 15.01 -5.02
C GLY A 84 -4.94 13.59 -4.74
N PHE A 85 -4.33 12.56 -5.34
CA PHE A 85 -4.58 11.15 -5.04
C PHE A 85 -3.35 10.47 -4.46
N VAL A 86 -3.58 9.55 -3.52
CA VAL A 86 -2.57 8.67 -2.95
C VAL A 86 -2.67 7.30 -3.62
N ASN A 87 -1.57 6.83 -4.19
CA ASN A 87 -1.45 5.46 -4.67
C ASN A 87 -1.25 4.51 -3.49
N VAL A 88 -2.06 3.47 -3.45
CA VAL A 88 -1.97 2.40 -2.47
C VAL A 88 -1.75 1.09 -3.21
N ARG A 89 -0.76 0.31 -2.77
CA ARG A 89 -0.46 -0.97 -3.38
C ARG A 89 -0.19 -2.00 -2.32
N TYR A 90 -1.02 -3.04 -2.27
CA TYR A 90 -0.72 -4.20 -1.45
C TYR A 90 0.53 -4.91 -2.00
N GLY A 91 1.46 -5.25 -1.12
CA GLY A 91 2.73 -5.88 -1.51
C GLY A 91 2.58 -7.33 -1.99
N GLY A 92 1.46 -7.97 -1.66
CA GLY A 92 1.24 -9.39 -1.91
C GLY A 92 1.86 -10.29 -0.84
N ASP A 93 1.44 -11.53 -0.81
CA ASP A 93 2.13 -12.61 -0.12
C ASP A 93 2.17 -13.86 -0.99
N ASP A 94 3.15 -14.72 -0.74
CA ASP A 94 3.16 -16.10 -1.23
C ASP A 94 3.53 -17.05 -0.09
N GLU A 95 3.80 -18.32 -0.41
CA GLU A 95 4.16 -19.33 0.60
C GLU A 95 5.39 -18.95 1.43
N TYR A 96 6.36 -18.23 0.83
CA TYR A 96 7.67 -17.98 1.44
C TYR A 96 7.84 -16.54 1.91
N ALA A 97 7.13 -15.57 1.32
CA ALA A 97 7.42 -14.17 1.53
C ALA A 97 6.18 -13.25 1.61
N ILE A 98 6.37 -12.12 2.30
CA ILE A 98 5.48 -10.96 2.32
C ILE A 98 6.16 -9.81 1.58
N GLY A 99 5.40 -9.21 0.66
CA GLY A 99 5.78 -7.98 -0.02
C GLY A 99 5.48 -6.73 0.79
N ALA A 100 6.31 -5.71 0.64
CA ALA A 100 6.03 -4.40 1.23
C ALA A 100 4.83 -3.74 0.54
N THR A 101 3.79 -3.46 1.31
CA THR A 101 2.70 -2.56 0.90
C THR A 101 3.24 -1.15 0.77
N HIS A 102 2.89 -0.47 -0.31
CA HIS A 102 3.40 0.86 -0.64
C HIS A 102 2.31 1.93 -0.64
N TYR A 103 2.61 3.07 -0.02
CA TYR A 103 1.82 4.29 -0.08
C TYR A 103 2.66 5.40 -0.72
N GLY A 104 2.27 5.83 -1.92
CA GLY A 104 3.00 6.81 -2.72
C GLY A 104 2.10 7.95 -3.15
N ALA A 105 2.55 9.19 -2.93
CA ALA A 105 1.77 10.36 -3.31
C ALA A 105 2.64 11.60 -3.54
N ASP A 106 2.03 12.61 -4.15
CA ASP A 106 2.61 13.95 -4.35
C ASP A 106 2.69 14.75 -3.03
N GLY A 107 2.84 16.08 -3.10
CA GLY A 107 2.83 16.98 -1.93
C GLY A 107 1.50 17.70 -1.69
N SER A 108 0.39 17.15 -2.18
CA SER A 108 -0.95 17.74 -2.08
C SER A 108 -1.49 17.77 -0.64
N ASN A 109 -2.58 18.51 -0.43
CA ASN A 109 -3.27 18.51 0.86
C ASN A 109 -3.87 17.14 1.22
N THR A 110 -4.33 16.38 0.22
CA THR A 110 -4.77 14.99 0.40
C THR A 110 -3.63 14.12 0.94
N GLU A 111 -2.43 14.26 0.38
CA GLU A 111 -1.25 13.55 0.87
C GLU A 111 -0.94 13.91 2.33
N LYS A 112 -0.95 15.20 2.68
CA LYS A 112 -0.70 15.64 4.06
C LYS A 112 -1.71 15.04 5.05
N LEU A 113 -3.00 15.03 4.69
CA LEU A 113 -4.07 14.45 5.50
C LEU A 113 -3.85 12.94 5.69
N ILE A 114 -3.69 12.19 4.60
CA ILE A 114 -3.45 10.74 4.66
C ILE A 114 -2.19 10.44 5.45
N ASN A 115 -1.09 11.14 5.18
CA ASN A 115 0.18 10.92 5.87
C ASN A 115 0.06 11.14 7.39
N ARG A 116 -0.75 12.12 7.83
CA ARG A 116 -1.02 12.36 9.25
C ARG A 116 -1.84 11.24 9.88
N GLU A 117 -2.93 10.80 9.25
CA GLU A 117 -3.78 9.76 9.83
C GLU A 117 -3.12 8.37 9.74
N LEU A 118 -2.45 8.06 8.62
CA LEU A 118 -1.66 6.85 8.46
C LEU A 118 -0.54 6.76 9.49
N ASN A 119 0.12 7.86 9.85
CA ASN A 119 1.08 7.89 10.97
C ASN A 119 0.48 7.39 12.27
N LYS A 120 -0.73 7.85 12.63
CA LYS A 120 -1.40 7.44 13.87
C LYS A 120 -1.77 5.96 13.82
N LEU A 121 -2.27 5.49 12.68
CA LEU A 121 -2.63 4.09 12.48
C LEU A 121 -1.40 3.18 12.55
N LEU A 122 -0.31 3.56 11.89
CA LEU A 122 0.94 2.80 11.94
C LEU A 122 1.53 2.79 13.35
N HIS A 123 1.43 3.87 14.11
CA HIS A 123 1.85 3.85 15.52
C HIS A 123 1.01 2.90 16.39
N LYS A 124 -0.25 2.64 15.99
CA LYS A 124 -1.16 1.75 16.71
C LYS A 124 -1.03 0.28 16.32
N TYR A 125 -0.76 0.00 15.04
CA TYR A 125 -0.84 -1.36 14.47
C TYR A 125 0.47 -1.88 13.90
N ALA A 126 1.52 -1.06 13.86
CA ALA A 126 2.79 -1.41 13.27
C ALA A 126 3.96 -0.88 14.11
N HIS A 127 5.12 -1.44 13.83
CA HIS A 127 6.40 -1.06 14.40
C HIS A 127 7.23 -0.40 13.32
N LYS A 128 8.13 0.49 13.73
CA LYS A 128 8.94 1.26 12.79
C LYS A 128 10.31 0.62 12.62
N GLY A 129 10.77 0.58 11.37
CA GLY A 129 12.13 0.23 11.02
C GLY A 129 12.34 -1.25 10.71
N VAL A 130 13.09 -1.49 9.64
CA VAL A 130 13.61 -2.81 9.24
C VAL A 130 15.11 -2.70 8.98
N ILE A 131 15.78 -3.84 8.95
CA ILE A 131 17.15 -3.98 8.45
C ILE A 131 17.14 -5.02 7.33
N ASP A 132 18.01 -4.86 6.35
CA ASP A 132 18.29 -5.97 5.44
C ASP A 132 19.05 -7.08 6.18
N VAL A 133 19.00 -8.28 5.60
CA VAL A 133 19.62 -9.47 6.20
C VAL A 133 21.15 -9.41 6.23
N GLU A 134 21.75 -8.57 5.38
CA GLU A 134 23.18 -8.25 5.40
C GLU A 134 23.55 -7.33 6.59
N GLY A 135 22.56 -6.85 7.34
CA GLY A 135 22.74 -6.01 8.52
C GLY A 135 22.95 -4.53 8.20
N ASN A 136 22.78 -4.12 6.94
CA ASN A 136 22.91 -2.73 6.52
C ASN A 136 21.62 -1.96 6.84
N GLY A 137 21.59 -1.31 7.99
CA GLY A 137 20.51 -0.42 8.40
C GLY A 137 20.61 1.00 7.82
N GLY A 138 20.94 1.15 6.53
CA GLY A 138 21.15 2.47 5.90
C GLY A 138 20.01 3.47 6.11
N ARG A 139 20.27 4.78 5.85
CA ARG A 139 19.31 5.92 6.00
C ARG A 139 17.93 5.73 5.32
N ILE A 140 17.80 4.75 4.43
CA ILE A 140 16.63 4.50 3.59
C ILE A 140 15.51 3.75 4.34
N TYR A 141 15.83 3.00 5.40
CA TYR A 141 14.87 2.08 6.04
C TYR A 141 14.10 2.66 7.23
N GLY A 142 14.31 3.94 7.57
CA GLY A 142 13.57 4.63 8.63
C GLY A 142 12.10 4.93 8.29
N ASN A 143 11.70 4.81 7.03
CA ASN A 143 10.32 5.00 6.56
C ASN A 143 9.57 3.68 6.34
N TYR A 144 10.16 2.57 6.78
CA TYR A 144 9.58 1.24 6.69
C TYR A 144 8.89 0.91 8.00
N TYR A 145 7.80 0.15 7.91
CA TYR A 145 7.07 -0.35 9.05
C TYR A 145 6.78 -1.84 8.87
N TRP A 146 6.41 -2.50 9.94
CA TRP A 146 5.99 -3.90 9.92
C TRP A 146 4.92 -4.17 10.98
N THR A 147 3.98 -5.07 10.73
CA THR A 147 2.93 -5.44 11.69
C THR A 147 3.28 -6.70 12.46
N ASP A 148 2.68 -6.89 13.64
CA ASP A 148 2.86 -8.11 14.43
C ASP A 148 2.46 -9.37 13.63
N ALA A 149 1.40 -9.29 12.82
CA ALA A 149 1.00 -10.42 11.99
C ALA A 149 2.01 -10.73 10.87
N ALA A 150 2.69 -9.71 10.32
CA ALA A 150 3.79 -9.95 9.38
C ALA A 150 4.95 -10.70 10.04
N LEU A 151 5.27 -10.36 11.30
CA LEU A 151 6.30 -11.07 12.06
C LEU A 151 5.87 -12.49 12.42
N ALA A 152 4.65 -12.65 12.90
CA ALA A 152 4.07 -13.94 13.29
C ALA A 152 3.91 -14.90 12.11
N SER A 153 3.84 -14.40 10.86
CA SER A 153 3.76 -15.23 9.67
C SER A 153 4.98 -16.13 9.45
N GLY A 154 6.14 -15.77 10.01
CA GLY A 154 7.41 -16.47 9.78
C GLY A 154 7.96 -16.39 8.36
N LYS A 155 7.31 -15.61 7.47
CA LYS A 155 7.70 -15.45 6.07
C LYS A 155 8.86 -14.46 5.92
N ASN A 156 9.63 -14.62 4.85
CA ASN A 156 10.66 -13.66 4.45
C ASN A 156 10.01 -12.35 3.99
N TRP A 157 10.71 -11.23 4.16
CA TRP A 157 10.18 -9.91 3.79
C TRP A 157 10.96 -9.34 2.62
N HIS A 158 10.28 -8.87 1.57
CA HIS A 158 10.94 -8.27 0.41
C HIS A 158 10.17 -7.08 -0.16
N LEU A 159 10.90 -6.22 -0.86
CA LEU A 159 10.33 -5.17 -1.70
C LEU A 159 9.79 -5.79 -3.00
N PHE A 160 8.57 -6.33 -2.98
CA PHE A 160 7.89 -6.73 -4.21
C PHE A 160 7.06 -5.57 -4.76
N PHE A 161 7.43 -5.07 -5.93
CA PHE A 161 6.55 -4.22 -6.73
C PHE A 161 5.79 -5.04 -7.79
N GLY A 162 5.24 -6.21 -7.41
CA GLY A 162 4.41 -7.04 -8.28
C GLY A 162 4.16 -8.46 -7.79
N THR A 163 2.94 -8.96 -8.02
CA THR A 163 2.59 -10.38 -7.95
C THR A 163 3.51 -11.16 -8.90
N GLY A 164 4.48 -11.90 -8.37
CA GLY A 164 5.28 -12.87 -9.14
C GLY A 164 6.75 -12.55 -9.40
N VAL A 165 7.38 -11.61 -8.67
CA VAL A 165 8.82 -11.35 -8.86
C VAL A 165 9.65 -12.31 -7.99
N ARG A 166 10.18 -13.37 -8.64
CA ARG A 166 11.20 -14.34 -8.16
C ARG A 166 10.77 -15.27 -7.02
N LYS A 167 9.82 -16.18 -7.27
CA LYS A 167 9.46 -17.28 -6.36
C LYS A 167 10.66 -17.98 -5.69
N GLU A 168 11.75 -18.14 -6.42
CA GLU A 168 12.95 -18.78 -5.88
C GLU A 168 13.72 -17.89 -4.91
N GLY A 169 13.82 -16.59 -5.18
CA GLY A 169 14.44 -15.62 -4.27
C GLY A 169 13.60 -15.30 -3.03
N ASN A 170 12.30 -15.65 -3.05
CA ASN A 170 11.40 -15.48 -1.91
C ASN A 170 11.70 -16.48 -0.78
N LYS A 171 12.42 -17.56 -1.09
CA LYS A 171 12.89 -18.55 -0.11
C LYS A 171 14.03 -18.01 0.74
N ASP A 172 14.76 -17.02 0.23
CA ASP A 172 15.90 -16.42 0.91
C ASP A 172 15.45 -15.24 1.78
N PRO A 173 16.04 -15.04 2.97
CA PRO A 173 15.76 -13.87 3.78
C PRO A 173 16.07 -12.56 3.04
N GLY A 174 15.17 -11.57 3.11
CA GLY A 174 15.39 -10.22 2.55
C GLY A 174 15.52 -9.14 3.64
N TYR A 175 14.42 -8.84 4.32
CA TYR A 175 14.34 -7.88 5.43
C TYR A 175 13.90 -8.57 6.72
N ARG A 176 14.21 -7.94 7.85
CA ARG A 176 13.73 -8.35 9.18
C ARG A 176 13.48 -7.14 10.08
N PRO A 177 12.73 -7.28 11.17
CA PRO A 177 12.59 -6.23 12.18
C PRO A 177 13.94 -5.68 12.61
N ARG A 178 14.02 -4.34 12.71
CA ARG A 178 15.09 -3.72 13.49
C ARG A 178 14.71 -3.89 14.96
N LEU A 179 15.38 -4.80 15.65
CA LEU A 179 15.25 -4.91 17.10
C LEU A 179 15.82 -3.64 17.73
N GLU A 180 15.02 -2.99 18.58
CA GLU A 180 15.46 -1.87 19.43
C GLU A 180 16.32 -2.37 20.59
#